data_AF-A0A6I6SHS4-F1
#
_entry.id   AF-A0A6I6SHS4-F1
#
_cell.length_a   1.000
_cell.length_b   1.000
_cell.length_c   1.000
_cell.angle_alpha   90.00
_cell.angle_beta   90.00
_cell.angle_gamma   90.00
#
_symmetry.space_group_name_H-M   'P 1'
#
loop_
_entity.id
_entity.type
_entity.pdbx_description
1 polymer ?
#
loop_
_entity_poly.entity_id
_entity_poly.type
_entity_poly.pdbx_seq_one_letter_code
_entity_poly.pdbx_strand_id
1 'polypeptide(L)'
;MKPGHADALRKDLATLADAADDERVHAAVRQIGTLHDARHVIFDNDTRFMFASVFDGSWDTYIDDFAQTVVGARFDKVFSHSEGFPGIADPGVKDWFVAHQEPAGVFVSAYPDLTVQQIYKDHRVDDAFQEVLDTPQFRAALDNPANAELVATPAFQKLLEEASA
;
A
#
# COMPACT_ATOMS: atom_id res chain seq x y z
N MET A 1 2.80 -24.13 -8.21
CA MET A 1 2.59 -24.38 -6.77
C MET A 1 2.80 -25.87 -6.52
N LYS A 2 3.28 -26.28 -5.34
CA LYS A 2 3.47 -27.70 -5.02
C LYS A 2 2.14 -28.47 -5.16
N PRO A 3 2.11 -29.67 -5.77
CA PRO A 3 0.90 -30.46 -5.91
C PRO A 3 0.21 -30.71 -4.57
N GLY A 4 -1.09 -30.42 -4.48
CA GLY A 4 -1.89 -30.61 -3.27
C GLY A 4 -1.77 -29.51 -2.19
N HIS A 5 -0.99 -28.45 -2.43
CA HIS A 5 -0.80 -27.37 -1.44
C HIS A 5 -1.87 -26.28 -1.45
N ALA A 6 -2.84 -26.31 -2.37
CA ALA A 6 -3.82 -25.23 -2.54
C ALA A 6 -4.61 -24.92 -1.26
N ASP A 7 -5.16 -25.94 -0.60
CA ASP A 7 -5.96 -25.75 0.61
C ASP A 7 -5.13 -25.27 1.80
N ALA A 8 -3.89 -25.74 1.90
CA ALA A 8 -2.95 -25.26 2.91
C ALA A 8 -2.60 -23.78 2.68
N LEU A 9 -2.33 -23.40 1.42
CA LEU A 9 -2.08 -22.00 1.06
C LEU A 9 -3.31 -21.13 1.34
N ARG A 10 -4.52 -21.57 0.99
CA ARG A 10 -5.76 -20.83 1.32
C ARG A 10 -5.91 -20.60 2.82
N LYS A 11 -5.63 -21.62 3.63
CA LYS A 11 -5.69 -21.49 5.10
C LYS A 11 -4.69 -20.45 5.60
N ASP A 12 -3.48 -20.44 5.04
CA ASP A 12 -2.47 -19.46 5.40
C ASP A 12 -2.86 -18.05 4.95
N LEU A 13 -3.35 -17.88 3.72
CA LEU A 13 -3.88 -16.60 3.23
C LEU A 13 -5.06 -16.09 4.07
N ALA A 14 -5.96 -16.97 4.49
CA ALA A 14 -7.08 -16.62 5.37
C ALA A 14 -6.60 -16.15 6.75
N THR A 15 -5.54 -16.77 7.28
CA THR A 15 -4.92 -16.32 8.54
C THR A 15 -4.30 -14.93 8.35
N LEU A 16 -3.61 -14.70 7.23
CA LEU A 16 -2.96 -13.42 6.94
C LEU A 16 -3.95 -12.26 6.72
N ALA A 17 -5.20 -12.58 6.40
CA ALA A 17 -6.31 -11.64 6.19
C ALA A 17 -7.22 -11.49 7.43
N ASP A 18 -6.95 -12.19 8.55
CA ASP A 18 -7.68 -12.00 9.80
C ASP A 18 -7.43 -10.57 10.33
N ALA A 19 -8.48 -9.91 10.82
CA ALA A 19 -8.46 -8.50 11.24
C ALA A 19 -7.36 -8.14 12.27
N ALA A 20 -7.02 -9.05 13.19
CA ALA A 20 -5.94 -8.82 14.14
C ALA A 20 -4.55 -8.88 13.48
N ASP A 21 -4.40 -9.76 12.50
CA ASP A 21 -3.20 -9.86 11.68
C ASP A 21 -3.12 -8.70 10.67
N ASP A 22 -4.27 -8.19 10.22
CA ASP A 22 -4.43 -7.06 9.30
C ASP A 22 -3.92 -5.75 9.91
N GLU A 23 -4.25 -5.45 11.18
CA GLU A 23 -3.75 -4.25 11.87
C GLU A 23 -2.22 -4.24 12.00
N ARG A 24 -1.64 -5.39 12.38
CA ARG A 24 -0.18 -5.55 12.49
C ARG A 24 0.52 -5.38 11.14
N VAL A 25 -0.11 -5.84 10.06
CA VAL A 25 0.40 -5.70 8.70
C VAL A 25 0.29 -4.29 8.21
N HIS A 26 -0.85 -3.66 8.41
CA HIS A 26 -1.02 -2.27 8.04
C HIS A 26 -0.01 -1.40 8.77
N ALA A 27 0.33 -1.70 10.03
CA ALA A 27 1.42 -1.05 10.73
C ALA A 27 2.80 -1.31 10.08
N ALA A 28 3.12 -2.56 9.73
CA ALA A 28 4.39 -2.90 9.07
C ALA A 28 4.50 -2.31 7.64
N VAL A 29 3.41 -2.33 6.87
CA VAL A 29 3.31 -1.73 5.54
C VAL A 29 3.42 -0.21 5.61
N ARG A 30 2.81 0.43 6.62
CA ARG A 30 3.01 1.86 6.90
C ARG A 30 4.46 2.17 7.26
N GLN A 31 5.13 1.28 8.00
CA GLN A 31 6.54 1.43 8.36
C GLN A 31 7.46 1.31 7.14
N ILE A 32 7.21 0.35 6.25
CA ILE A 32 7.92 0.22 4.96
C ILE A 32 7.64 1.47 4.11
N GLY A 33 6.38 1.90 4.05
CA GLY A 33 6.00 3.20 3.52
C GLY A 33 6.14 3.35 2.01
N THR A 34 6.34 2.25 1.28
CA THR A 34 6.54 2.21 -0.19
C THR A 34 5.58 1.26 -0.91
N LEU A 35 4.80 0.43 -0.21
CA LEU A 35 3.84 -0.49 -0.82
C LEU A 35 2.48 0.19 -1.06
N HIS A 36 2.02 0.24 -2.31
CA HIS A 36 0.68 0.69 -2.68
C HIS A 36 -0.36 -0.41 -2.48
N ASP A 37 -0.10 -1.58 -3.07
CA ASP A 37 -0.98 -2.75 -2.94
C ASP A 37 -0.22 -4.06 -3.12
N ALA A 38 -0.74 -5.13 -2.53
CA ALA A 38 -0.28 -6.48 -2.78
C ALA A 38 -1.46 -7.45 -2.78
N ARG A 39 -1.41 -8.46 -3.66
CA ARG A 39 -2.46 -9.47 -3.79
C ARG A 39 -1.90 -10.86 -4.01
N HIS A 40 -2.61 -11.82 -3.45
CA HIS A 40 -2.31 -13.26 -3.52
C HIS A 40 -3.45 -13.94 -4.28
N VAL A 41 -3.13 -14.68 -5.33
CA VAL A 41 -4.13 -15.30 -6.21
C VAL A 41 -3.78 -16.76 -6.45
N ILE A 42 -4.70 -17.66 -6.13
CA ILE A 42 -4.65 -19.06 -6.56
C ILE A 42 -5.52 -19.18 -7.80
N PHE A 43 -4.98 -19.75 -8.88
CA PHE A 43 -5.66 -19.85 -10.17
C PHE A 43 -5.27 -21.15 -10.91
N ASP A 44 -5.85 -21.33 -12.09
CA ASP A 44 -5.59 -22.49 -12.96
C ASP A 44 -5.90 -23.82 -12.26
N ASN A 45 -7.14 -23.97 -11.79
CA ASN A 45 -7.64 -25.17 -11.08
C ASN A 45 -6.74 -25.60 -9.91
N ASP A 46 -6.36 -24.65 -9.05
CA ASP A 46 -5.58 -24.92 -7.84
C ASP A 46 -4.16 -25.45 -8.10
N THR A 47 -3.59 -25.12 -9.25
CA THR A 47 -2.22 -25.54 -9.61
C THR A 47 -1.21 -24.38 -9.62
N ARG A 48 -1.69 -23.13 -9.71
CA ARG A 48 -0.84 -21.94 -9.79
C ARG A 48 -1.16 -20.93 -8.69
N PHE A 49 -0.11 -20.23 -8.30
CA PHE A 49 -0.15 -19.14 -7.32
C PHE A 49 0.56 -17.93 -7.93
N MET A 50 -0.04 -16.75 -7.80
CA MET A 50 0.52 -15.47 -8.19
C MET A 50 0.53 -14.54 -6.98
N PHE A 51 1.68 -13.93 -6.75
CA PHE A 51 1.80 -12.72 -5.94
C PHE A 51 2.03 -11.54 -6.89
N ALA A 52 1.29 -10.45 -6.70
CA ALA A 52 1.50 -9.22 -7.43
C ALA A 52 1.47 -8.06 -6.45
N SER A 53 2.40 -7.12 -6.61
CA SER A 53 2.47 -5.91 -5.80
C SER A 53 2.80 -4.68 -6.64
N VAL A 54 2.40 -3.52 -6.13
CA VAL A 54 2.74 -2.20 -6.65
C VAL A 54 3.44 -1.44 -5.54
N PHE A 55 4.59 -0.85 -5.86
CA PHE A 55 5.45 -0.21 -4.87
C PHE A 55 6.26 0.94 -5.48
N ASP A 56 6.69 1.85 -4.61
CA ASP A 56 7.61 2.92 -4.93
C ASP A 56 9.05 2.41 -5.03
N GLY A 57 9.83 2.98 -5.94
CA GLY A 57 11.26 2.71 -6.04
C GLY A 57 11.61 1.47 -6.87
N SER A 58 12.78 0.90 -6.60
CA SER A 58 13.31 -0.24 -7.35
C SER A 58 12.90 -1.58 -6.75
N TRP A 59 12.93 -2.63 -7.58
CA TRP A 59 12.74 -4.01 -7.14
C TRP A 59 13.68 -4.41 -5.99
N ASP A 60 14.94 -4.00 -6.07
CA ASP A 60 15.94 -4.38 -5.07
C ASP A 60 15.63 -3.78 -3.69
N THR A 61 15.27 -2.49 -3.65
CA THR A 61 14.86 -1.83 -2.40
C THR A 61 13.60 -2.47 -1.85
N TYR A 62 12.61 -2.72 -2.71
CA TYR A 62 11.35 -3.33 -2.30
C TYR A 62 11.54 -4.70 -1.63
N ILE A 63 12.30 -5.60 -2.26
CA ILE A 63 12.45 -6.96 -1.73
C ILE A 63 13.30 -6.97 -0.44
N ASP A 64 14.26 -6.06 -0.32
CA ASP A 64 15.10 -5.93 0.89
C ASP A 64 14.29 -5.38 2.08
N ASP A 65 13.47 -4.35 1.86
CA ASP A 65 12.62 -3.77 2.90
C ASP A 65 11.61 -4.80 3.44
N PHE A 66 11.07 -5.63 2.55
CA PHE A 66 10.12 -6.68 2.92
C PHE A 66 10.78 -7.78 3.76
N ALA A 67 12.01 -8.18 3.41
CA ALA A 67 12.77 -9.20 4.14
C ALA A 67 13.10 -8.77 5.59
N GLN A 68 13.20 -7.47 5.85
CA GLN A 68 13.60 -6.94 7.17
C GLN A 68 12.44 -6.78 8.18
N THR A 69 11.19 -7.00 7.76
CA THR A 69 10.01 -6.79 8.62
C THR A 69 9.27 -8.09 8.91
N VAL A 70 8.15 -8.00 9.65
CA VAL A 70 7.23 -9.12 9.86
C VAL A 70 6.70 -9.69 8.53
N VAL A 71 6.79 -8.92 7.44
CA VAL A 71 6.37 -9.32 6.10
C VAL A 71 7.28 -10.40 5.52
N GLY A 72 8.57 -10.42 5.87
CA GLY A 72 9.50 -11.47 5.44
C GLY A 72 9.04 -12.87 5.88
N ALA A 73 8.58 -13.01 7.12
CA ALA A 73 8.03 -14.27 7.62
C ALA A 73 6.72 -14.68 6.89
N ARG A 74 5.92 -13.71 6.43
CA ARG A 74 4.72 -13.97 5.65
C ARG A 74 5.06 -14.45 4.24
N PHE A 75 6.05 -13.83 3.61
CA PHE A 75 6.58 -14.26 2.33
C PHE A 75 7.12 -15.68 2.44
N ASP A 76 7.93 -15.97 3.46
CA ASP A 76 8.46 -17.31 3.66
C ASP A 76 7.34 -18.34 3.78
N LYS A 77 6.31 -18.04 4.59
CA LYS A 77 5.13 -18.91 4.76
C LYS A 77 4.39 -19.16 3.45
N VAL A 78 4.00 -18.09 2.76
CA VAL A 78 3.21 -18.17 1.50
C VAL A 78 4.01 -18.83 0.38
N PHE A 79 5.24 -18.38 0.14
CA PHE A 79 6.07 -18.91 -0.95
C PHE A 79 6.64 -20.30 -0.62
N SER A 80 6.59 -20.77 0.63
CA SER A 80 6.89 -22.18 0.95
C SER A 80 5.97 -23.18 0.24
N HIS A 81 4.80 -22.74 -0.24
CA HIS A 81 3.91 -23.55 -1.08
C HIS A 81 4.33 -23.62 -2.55
N SER A 82 5.35 -22.86 -2.97
CA SER A 82 5.89 -22.86 -4.34
C SER A 82 7.00 -23.89 -4.51
N GLU A 83 7.08 -24.50 -5.69
CA GLU A 83 8.12 -25.47 -6.00
C GLU A 83 9.49 -24.77 -6.09
N GLY A 84 10.51 -25.38 -5.48
CA GLY A 84 11.87 -24.86 -5.54
C GLY A 84 12.12 -23.55 -4.80
N PHE A 85 11.13 -22.98 -4.09
CA PHE A 85 11.36 -21.77 -3.27
C PHE A 85 12.42 -22.06 -2.19
N PRO A 86 13.53 -21.30 -2.17
CA PRO A 86 14.67 -21.61 -1.31
C PRO A 86 14.51 -21.10 0.14
N GLY A 87 13.52 -20.24 0.39
CA GLY A 87 13.33 -19.53 1.66
C GLY A 87 13.74 -18.07 1.56
N ILE A 88 13.08 -17.18 2.31
CA ILE A 88 13.29 -15.72 2.20
C ILE A 88 14.70 -15.27 2.65
N ALA A 89 15.37 -16.07 3.47
CA ALA A 89 16.71 -15.80 3.96
C ALA A 89 17.82 -16.38 3.07
N ASP A 90 17.47 -17.12 2.01
CA ASP A 90 18.45 -17.69 1.09
C ASP A 90 19.07 -16.58 0.21
N PRO A 91 20.40 -16.52 0.05
CA PRO A 91 21.05 -15.47 -0.74
C PRO A 91 20.64 -15.48 -2.23
N GLY A 92 20.16 -16.61 -2.75
CA GLY A 92 19.65 -16.75 -4.11
C GLY A 92 18.14 -16.52 -4.25
N VAL A 93 17.43 -16.11 -3.19
CA VAL A 93 15.97 -15.93 -3.26
C VAL A 93 15.54 -14.87 -4.27
N LYS A 94 16.33 -13.79 -4.45
CA LYS A 94 16.05 -12.75 -5.44
C LYS A 94 16.11 -13.32 -6.86
N ASP A 95 17.12 -14.13 -7.15
CA ASP A 95 17.25 -14.82 -8.44
C ASP A 95 16.10 -15.79 -8.66
N TRP A 96 15.65 -16.48 -7.61
CA TRP A 96 14.46 -17.33 -7.68
C TRP A 96 13.21 -16.53 -8.05
N PHE A 97 12.96 -15.37 -7.42
CA PHE A 97 11.82 -14.52 -7.78
C PHE A 97 11.91 -14.05 -9.24
N VAL A 98 13.09 -13.56 -9.67
CA VAL A 98 13.32 -13.09 -11.05
C VAL A 98 13.13 -14.22 -12.06
N ALA A 99 13.51 -15.45 -11.73
CA ALA A 99 13.32 -16.61 -12.60
C ALA A 99 11.85 -17.07 -12.73
N HIS A 100 10.98 -16.69 -11.79
CA HIS A 100 9.57 -17.09 -11.74
C HIS A 100 8.61 -15.92 -11.93
N GLN A 101 9.10 -14.73 -12.28
CA GLN A 101 8.26 -13.58 -12.61
C GLN A 101 7.77 -13.65 -14.05
N GLU A 102 6.59 -13.09 -14.29
CA GLU A 102 6.05 -12.88 -15.63
C GLU A 102 5.79 -11.39 -15.85
N PRO A 103 6.31 -10.77 -16.93
CA PRO A 103 6.05 -9.37 -17.22
C PRO A 103 4.56 -9.10 -17.44
N ALA A 104 4.04 -8.03 -16.83
CA ALA A 104 2.69 -7.57 -17.12
C ALA A 104 2.58 -7.12 -18.59
N GLY A 105 1.58 -7.61 -19.31
CA GLY A 105 1.31 -7.16 -20.68
C GLY A 105 0.85 -5.70 -20.75
N VAL A 106 0.12 -5.24 -19.73
CA VAL A 106 -0.29 -3.86 -19.51
C VAL A 106 -0.31 -3.60 -18.00
N PHE A 107 0.22 -2.46 -17.58
CA PHE A 107 0.13 -1.96 -16.21
C PHE A 107 -0.38 -0.52 -16.24
N VAL A 108 -1.47 -0.24 -15.52
CA VAL A 108 -2.10 1.08 -15.46
C VAL A 108 -2.24 1.48 -13.99
N SER A 109 -1.71 2.65 -13.65
CA SER A 109 -2.00 3.34 -12.40
C SER A 109 -2.82 4.59 -12.70
N ALA A 110 -3.85 4.85 -11.89
CA ALA A 110 -4.61 6.10 -11.99
C ALA A 110 -3.79 7.32 -11.51
N TYR A 111 -2.73 7.07 -10.72
CA TYR A 111 -1.87 8.09 -10.10
C TYR A 111 -0.40 7.65 -10.21
N PRO A 112 0.18 7.58 -11.43
CA PRO A 112 1.51 7.02 -11.64
C PRO A 112 2.64 7.83 -10.98
N ASP A 113 2.40 9.11 -10.68
CA ASP A 113 3.39 10.03 -10.12
C ASP A 113 3.27 10.21 -8.60
N LEU A 114 2.28 9.59 -7.94
CA LEU A 114 2.10 9.68 -6.49
C LEU A 114 2.75 8.50 -5.78
N THR A 115 3.68 8.82 -4.88
CA THR A 115 4.26 7.88 -3.93
C THR A 115 3.32 7.66 -2.74
N VAL A 116 3.48 6.52 -2.06
CA VAL A 116 2.77 6.19 -0.81
C VAL A 116 3.01 7.27 0.25
N GLN A 117 4.23 7.82 0.33
CA GLN A 117 4.54 8.90 1.27
C GLN A 117 3.81 10.21 0.94
N GLN A 118 3.63 10.53 -0.35
CA GLN A 118 2.83 11.69 -0.76
C GLN A 118 1.36 11.46 -0.43
N ILE A 119 0.81 10.27 -0.70
CA ILE A 119 -0.57 9.92 -0.32
C ILE A 119 -0.79 10.10 1.19
N TYR A 120 0.11 9.59 2.03
CA TYR A 120 0.01 9.80 3.48
C TYR A 120 0.16 11.26 3.89
N LYS A 121 1.01 12.03 3.19
CA LYS A 121 1.13 13.47 3.44
C LYS A 121 -0.16 14.19 3.09
N ASP A 122 -0.76 13.88 1.95
CA ASP A 122 -1.98 14.53 1.46
C ASP A 122 -3.15 14.29 2.44
N HIS A 123 -3.28 13.07 2.97
CA HIS A 123 -4.24 12.78 4.05
C HIS A 123 -3.96 13.61 5.32
N ARG A 124 -2.70 13.70 5.76
CA ARG A 124 -2.37 14.53 6.94
C ARG A 124 -2.62 16.02 6.71
N VAL A 125 -2.43 16.50 5.48
CA VAL A 125 -2.74 17.90 5.12
C VAL A 125 -4.24 18.13 5.16
N ASP A 126 -5.04 17.20 4.64
CA ASP A 126 -6.49 17.27 4.72
C ASP A 126 -6.98 17.26 6.17
N ASP A 127 -6.55 16.29 6.99
CA ASP A 127 -6.89 16.23 8.42
C ASP A 127 -6.57 17.55 9.14
N ALA A 128 -5.34 18.04 8.99
CA ALA A 128 -4.89 19.28 9.64
C ALA A 128 -5.64 20.51 9.11
N PHE A 129 -6.05 20.50 7.85
CA PHE A 129 -6.83 21.58 7.27
C PHE A 129 -8.26 21.58 7.82
N GLN A 130 -8.93 20.42 7.87
CA GLN A 130 -10.25 20.26 8.48
C GLN A 130 -10.24 20.71 9.95
N GLU A 131 -9.22 20.34 10.72
CA GLU A 131 -9.04 20.82 12.09
C GLU A 131 -9.02 22.35 12.19
N VAL A 132 -8.36 23.04 11.24
CA VAL A 132 -8.35 24.51 11.19
C VAL A 132 -9.74 25.06 10.88
N LEU A 133 -10.44 24.48 9.90
CA LEU A 133 -11.79 24.91 9.49
C LEU A 133 -12.80 24.84 10.64
N ASP A 134 -12.67 23.84 11.51
CA ASP A 134 -13.55 23.63 12.66
C ASP A 134 -13.34 24.64 13.81
N THR A 135 -12.24 25.38 13.80
CA THR A 135 -11.92 26.32 14.87
C THR A 135 -12.83 27.57 14.87
N PRO A 136 -13.22 28.09 16.05
CA PRO A 136 -13.88 29.39 16.15
C PRO A 136 -13.06 30.55 15.57
N GLN A 137 -11.73 30.44 15.63
CA GLN A 137 -10.79 31.43 15.10
C GLN A 137 -10.86 31.52 13.58
N PHE A 138 -10.99 30.39 12.89
CA PHE A 138 -11.18 30.38 11.45
C PHE A 138 -12.52 31.02 11.07
N ARG A 139 -13.61 30.67 11.77
CA ARG A 139 -14.91 31.33 11.57
C ARG A 139 -14.82 32.85 11.75
N ALA A 140 -14.17 33.31 12.82
CA ALA A 140 -13.94 34.74 13.03
C ALA A 140 -13.07 35.38 11.94
N ALA A 141 -12.12 34.64 11.36
CA ALA A 141 -11.30 35.11 10.26
C ALA A 141 -12.09 35.28 8.96
N LEU A 142 -13.13 34.47 8.71
CA LEU A 142 -14.04 34.61 7.58
C LEU A 142 -14.89 35.90 7.68
N ASP A 143 -15.36 36.22 8.89
CA ASP A 143 -16.20 37.40 9.13
C ASP A 143 -15.39 38.72 9.25
N ASN A 144 -14.06 38.63 9.32
CA ASN A 144 -13.20 39.80 9.49
C ASN A 144 -13.13 40.62 8.18
N PRO A 145 -13.56 41.90 8.17
CA PRO A 145 -13.53 42.74 6.97
C PRO A 145 -12.14 42.91 6.36
N ALA A 146 -11.07 42.80 7.15
CA ALA A 146 -9.70 42.86 6.65
C ALA A 146 -9.33 41.71 5.71
N ASN A 147 -10.04 40.58 5.79
CA ASN A 147 -9.82 39.41 4.94
C ASN A 147 -10.78 39.36 3.74
N ALA A 148 -11.67 40.34 3.57
CA ALA A 148 -12.73 40.30 2.56
C ALA A 148 -12.19 40.11 1.13
N GLU A 149 -11.06 40.73 0.80
CA GLU A 149 -10.41 40.56 -0.52
C GLU A 149 -9.93 39.12 -0.74
N LEU A 150 -9.32 38.49 0.27
CA LEU A 150 -8.87 37.10 0.21
C LEU A 150 -10.07 36.15 0.07
N VAL A 151 -11.09 36.33 0.92
CA VAL A 151 -12.29 35.49 0.94
C VAL A 151 -13.02 35.55 -0.40
N ALA A 152 -13.08 36.72 -1.04
CA ALA A 152 -13.71 36.87 -2.35
C ALA A 152 -12.92 36.26 -3.52
N THR A 153 -11.67 35.81 -3.30
CA THR A 153 -10.89 35.21 -4.40
C THR A 153 -11.50 33.89 -4.88
N PRO A 154 -11.44 33.60 -6.19
CA PRO A 154 -11.89 32.30 -6.71
C PRO A 154 -11.14 31.12 -6.08
N ALA A 155 -9.86 31.29 -5.73
CA ALA A 155 -9.06 30.26 -5.10
C ALA A 155 -9.57 29.91 -3.69
N PHE A 156 -9.93 30.91 -2.89
CA PHE A 156 -10.48 30.70 -1.56
C PHE A 156 -11.89 30.08 -1.60
N GLN A 157 -12.74 30.55 -2.52
CA GLN A 157 -14.06 29.95 -2.71
C GLN A 157 -13.98 28.49 -3.14
N LYS A 158 -13.09 28.18 -4.11
CA LYS A 158 -12.82 26.80 -4.51
C LYS A 158 -12.33 25.96 -3.33
N LEU A 159 -11.41 26.49 -2.52
CA LEU A 159 -10.89 25.77 -1.35
C LEU A 159 -12.01 25.36 -0.39
N LEU A 160 -12.95 26.26 -0.10
CA LEU A 160 -14.09 25.96 0.77
C LEU A 160 -15.08 24.96 0.14
N GLU A 161 -15.28 25.03 -1.18
CA GLU A 161 -16.11 24.07 -1.91
C GLU A 161 -15.53 22.66 -1.83
N GLU A 162 -14.25 22.49 -2.19
CA GLU A 162 -13.56 21.21 -2.18
C GLU A 162 -13.49 20.61 -0.76
N ALA A 163 -13.27 21.44 0.26
CA ALA A 163 -13.21 20.98 1.65
C ALA A 163 -14.57 20.52 2.21
N SER A 164 -15.68 20.85 1.54
CA SER A 164 -17.04 20.50 1.95
C SER A 164 -17.66 19.32 1.18
N ALA A 165 -16.97 18.83 0.15
CA ALA A 165 -17.40 17.74 -0.73
C ALA A 165 -17.11 16.36 -0.15
#